data_AF-A0A1M5M2F1-F1
#
_entry.id   AF-A0A1M5M2F1-F1
#
_cell.length_a   1.000
_cell.length_b   1.000
_cell.length_c   1.000
_cell.angle_alpha   90.00
_cell.angle_beta   90.00
_cell.angle_gamma   90.00
#
_symmetry.space_group_name_H-M   'P 1'
#
loop_
_entity.id
_entity.type
_entity.pdbx_description
1 polymer ?
#
loop_
_entity_poly.entity_id
_entity_poly.type
_entity_poly.pdbx_seq_one_letter_code
_entity_poly.pdbx_strand_id
1 'polypeptide(L)'
;MKIRIRGNSVRYRLTRTEVETFCKEGSYSDETQFNTQTFIYRLVAKDGISGLEASFENNTITIYLPREETEVWAGSPRVGYENTFQLNNGEALNLLVEKDFVCMDETIEDQSDNYPNPKAL
;
A
#
# COMPACT_ATOMS: atom_id res chain seq x y z
N MET A 1 7.69 -2.26 -2.26
CA MET A 1 6.47 -1.44 -2.14
C MET A 1 6.88 -0.01 -2.28
N LYS A 2 6.06 0.87 -2.86
CA LYS A 2 6.37 2.31 -2.90
C LYS A 2 5.28 3.14 -2.25
N ILE A 3 5.71 4.23 -1.63
CA ILE A 3 4.86 5.20 -0.93
C ILE A 3 4.80 6.51 -1.73
N ARG A 4 3.61 7.10 -1.81
CA ARG A 4 3.41 8.48 -2.28
C ARG A 4 2.57 9.25 -1.29
N ILE A 5 3.04 10.43 -0.89
CA ILE A 5 2.35 11.34 0.02
C ILE A 5 2.08 12.66 -0.73
N ARG A 6 0.85 13.19 -0.64
CA ARG A 6 0.48 14.50 -1.20
C ARG A 6 -0.61 15.14 -0.36
N GLY A 7 -0.29 16.23 0.35
CA GLY A 7 -1.21 16.78 1.35
C GLY A 7 -1.52 15.74 2.43
N ASN A 8 -2.75 15.74 2.94
CA ASN A 8 -3.19 14.74 3.93
C ASN A 8 -3.66 13.44 3.24
N SER A 9 -2.76 12.80 2.50
CA SER A 9 -3.07 11.56 1.76
C SER A 9 -1.85 10.66 1.66
N VAL A 10 -2.04 9.37 1.91
CA VAL A 10 -1.00 8.33 1.79
C VAL A 10 -1.46 7.28 0.77
N ARG A 11 -0.59 6.96 -0.18
CA ARG A 11 -0.80 5.91 -1.17
C ARG A 11 0.31 4.88 -1.10
N TYR A 12 -0.03 3.61 -0.99
CA TYR A 12 0.87 2.49 -1.25
C TYR A 12 0.57 1.85 -2.59
N ARG A 13 1.64 1.54 -3.32
CA ARG A 13 1.59 0.72 -4.52
C ARG A 13 2.47 -0.49 -4.31
N LEU A 14 1.93 -1.66 -4.59
CA LEU A 14 2.61 -2.93 -4.41
C LEU A 14 2.77 -3.63 -5.75
N THR A 15 3.97 -4.10 -6.08
CA THR A 15 4.19 -4.96 -7.24
C THR A 15 3.46 -6.29 -7.07
N ARG A 16 3.48 -7.14 -8.09
CA ARG A 16 2.80 -8.44 -8.02
C ARG A 16 3.37 -9.31 -6.89
N THR A 17 4.69 -9.46 -6.83
CA THR A 17 5.35 -10.28 -5.79
C THR A 17 5.06 -9.75 -4.38
N GLU A 18 4.93 -8.43 -4.24
CA GLU A 18 4.64 -7.77 -2.96
C GLU A 18 3.20 -8.00 -2.51
N VAL A 19 2.23 -7.96 -3.44
CA VAL A 19 0.83 -8.32 -3.14
C VAL A 19 0.73 -9.79 -2.76
N GLU A 20 1.40 -10.69 -3.49
CA GLU A 20 1.43 -12.12 -3.18
C GLU A 20 2.02 -12.36 -1.78
N THR A 21 3.14 -11.70 -1.46
CA THR A 21 3.79 -11.79 -0.16
C THR A 21 2.89 -11.25 0.96
N PHE A 22 2.29 -10.07 0.76
CA PHE A 22 1.37 -9.48 1.72
C PHE A 22 0.15 -10.38 1.98
N CYS A 23 -0.47 -10.92 0.92
CA CYS A 23 -1.65 -11.77 1.04
C CYS A 23 -1.34 -13.09 1.76
N LYS A 24 -0.13 -13.64 1.55
CA LYS A 24 0.31 -14.88 2.17
C LYS A 24 0.73 -14.69 3.64
N GLU A 25 1.53 -13.67 3.92
CA GLU A 25 2.16 -13.47 5.23
C GLU A 25 1.34 -12.53 6.15
N GLY A 26 0.32 -11.87 5.61
CA GLY A 26 -0.51 -10.90 6.32
C GLY A 26 0.18 -9.57 6.62
N SER A 27 1.43 -9.38 6.19
CA SER A 27 2.09 -8.08 6.24
C SER A 27 3.22 -7.96 5.22
N TYR A 28 3.50 -6.73 4.79
CA TYR A 28 4.64 -6.39 3.95
C TYR A 28 5.19 -5.03 4.39
N SER A 29 6.51 -4.87 4.43
CA SER A 29 7.18 -3.63 4.84
C SER A 29 8.35 -3.32 3.95
N ASP A 30 8.58 -2.03 3.73
CA ASP A 30 9.82 -1.50 3.18
C ASP A 30 10.36 -0.37 4.05
N GLU A 31 11.63 -0.04 3.84
CA GLU A 31 12.32 0.98 4.61
C GLU A 31 13.22 1.88 3.77
N THR A 32 13.47 3.08 4.28
CA THR A 32 14.43 4.03 3.72
C THR A 32 15.37 4.47 4.83
N GLN A 33 16.66 4.16 4.66
CA GLN A 33 17.68 4.46 5.64
C GLN A 33 18.18 5.90 5.47
N PHE A 34 18.15 6.66 6.56
CA PHE A 34 18.80 7.97 6.67
C PHE A 34 19.88 7.91 7.76
N ASN A 35 20.81 8.86 7.76
CA ASN A 35 21.94 8.89 8.70
C ASN A 35 21.51 8.82 10.18
N THR A 36 20.35 9.36 10.53
CA THR A 36 19.86 9.44 11.91
C THR A 36 18.83 8.39 12.27
N GLN A 37 18.05 7.93 11.28
CA GLN A 37 16.89 7.09 11.51
C GLN A 37 16.47 6.36 10.24
N THR A 38 15.78 5.25 10.43
CA THR A 38 15.10 4.53 9.35
C THR A 38 13.64 4.99 9.29
N PHE A 39 13.18 5.35 8.10
CA PHE A 39 11.76 5.56 7.82
C PHE A 39 11.16 4.26 7.30
N ILE A 40 10.08 3.80 7.92
CA ILE A 40 9.45 2.50 7.58
C ILE A 40 8.03 2.75 7.11
N TYR A 41 7.59 1.96 6.14
CA TYR A 41 6.21 1.97 5.69
C TYR A 41 5.73 0.53 5.50
N ARG A 42 4.55 0.24 6.05
CA ARG A 42 4.08 -1.13 6.24
C ARG A 42 2.60 -1.28 5.90
N LEU A 43 2.26 -2.36 5.21
CA LEU A 43 0.89 -2.83 5.04
C LEU A 43 0.66 -4.04 5.95
N VAL A 44 -0.43 -4.03 6.73
CA VAL A 44 -0.77 -5.11 7.68
C VAL A 44 -2.23 -5.52 7.53
N ALA A 45 -2.48 -6.83 7.50
CA ALA A 45 -3.83 -7.40 7.58
C ALA A 45 -4.36 -7.29 9.02
N LYS A 46 -5.54 -6.70 9.18
CA LYS A 46 -6.15 -6.45 10.49
C LYS A 46 -7.59 -6.96 10.52
N ASP A 47 -7.93 -7.63 11.61
CA ASP A 47 -9.27 -8.14 11.88
C ASP A 47 -10.19 -7.05 12.44
N GLY A 48 -11.48 -7.15 12.13
CA GLY A 48 -12.50 -6.28 12.72
C GLY A 48 -12.57 -4.85 12.14
N ILE A 49 -11.93 -4.61 10.99
CA ILE A 49 -12.02 -3.34 10.26
C ILE A 49 -12.74 -3.56 8.92
N SER A 50 -13.49 -2.56 8.46
CA SER A 50 -14.27 -2.62 7.20
C SER A 50 -13.68 -1.79 6.05
N GLY A 51 -12.62 -1.05 6.32
CA GLY A 51 -11.90 -0.20 5.37
C GLY A 51 -10.47 0.02 5.83
N LEU A 52 -9.70 0.81 5.08
CA LEU A 52 -8.33 1.12 5.47
C LEU A 52 -8.30 1.99 6.73
N GLU A 53 -7.39 1.65 7.62
CA GLU A 53 -6.99 2.48 8.76
C GLU A 53 -5.50 2.79 8.66
N ALA A 54 -5.04 3.79 9.42
CA ALA A 54 -3.61 4.09 9.49
C ALA A 54 -3.14 4.48 10.89
N SER A 55 -1.88 4.18 11.18
CA SER A 55 -1.16 4.68 12.36
C SER A 55 0.23 5.19 11.96
N PHE A 56 0.78 6.11 12.75
CA PHE A 56 2.16 6.57 12.64
C PHE A 56 2.84 6.52 14.01
N GLU A 57 3.71 5.52 14.18
CA GLU A 57 4.41 5.26 15.45
C GLU A 57 5.83 4.78 15.13
N ASN A 58 6.82 5.15 15.94
CA ASN A 58 8.21 4.68 15.80
C ASN A 58 8.78 4.81 14.37
N ASN A 59 8.62 6.00 13.74
CA ASN A 59 9.03 6.28 12.36
C ASN A 59 8.38 5.36 11.30
N THR A 60 7.27 4.70 11.64
CA THR A 60 6.58 3.73 10.78
C THR A 60 5.19 4.22 10.45
N ILE A 61 4.91 4.45 9.16
CA ILE A 61 3.53 4.55 8.69
C ILE A 61 3.01 3.13 8.49
N THR A 62 1.94 2.77 9.17
CA THR A 62 1.25 1.49 8.94
C THR A 62 -0.12 1.77 8.35
N ILE A 63 -0.43 1.18 7.19
CA ILE A 63 -1.79 1.06 6.68
C ILE A 63 -2.30 -0.34 7.02
N TYR A 64 -3.52 -0.41 7.54
CA TYR A 64 -4.21 -1.65 7.82
C TYR A 64 -5.24 -1.95 6.74
N LEU A 65 -5.23 -3.17 6.21
CA LEU A 65 -6.24 -3.69 5.28
C LEU A 65 -7.11 -4.72 6.02
N PRO A 66 -8.44 -4.77 5.79
CA PRO A 66 -9.27 -5.85 6.32
C PRO A 66 -8.67 -7.23 6.00
N ARG A 67 -8.53 -8.10 7.02
CA ARG A 67 -7.88 -9.42 6.84
C ARG A 67 -8.53 -10.26 5.76
N GLU A 68 -9.86 -10.27 5.68
CA GLU A 68 -10.63 -11.03 4.69
C GLU A 68 -10.19 -10.74 3.24
N GLU A 69 -9.70 -9.53 2.98
CA GLU A 69 -9.27 -9.11 1.65
C GLU A 69 -7.96 -9.80 1.22
N THR A 70 -7.13 -10.26 2.16
CA THR A 70 -5.90 -11.02 1.86
C THR A 70 -6.18 -12.36 1.18
N GLU A 71 -7.35 -12.94 1.39
CA GLU A 71 -7.71 -14.24 0.81
C GLU A 71 -7.98 -14.15 -0.70
N VAL A 72 -8.37 -12.96 -1.18
CA VAL A 72 -8.85 -12.76 -2.54
C VAL A 72 -8.01 -11.79 -3.36
N TRP A 73 -7.35 -10.81 -2.73
CA TRP A 73 -6.83 -9.65 -3.46
C TRP A 73 -5.80 -10.01 -4.52
N ALA A 74 -4.84 -10.90 -4.21
CA ALA A 74 -3.79 -11.32 -5.15
C ALA A 74 -4.37 -11.90 -6.45
N GLY A 75 -5.37 -12.79 -6.36
CA GLY A 75 -6.03 -13.41 -7.51
C GLY A 75 -7.17 -12.58 -8.12
N SER A 76 -7.65 -11.55 -7.44
CA SER A 76 -8.78 -10.75 -7.91
C SER A 76 -8.40 -9.74 -9.00
N PRO A 77 -9.34 -9.34 -9.87
CA PRO A 77 -9.15 -8.19 -10.77
C PRO A 77 -9.19 -6.84 -10.04
N ARG A 78 -9.43 -6.82 -8.72
CA ARG A 78 -9.49 -5.58 -7.93
C ARG A 78 -8.12 -4.92 -7.95
N VAL A 79 -8.10 -3.65 -8.37
CA VAL A 79 -6.88 -2.84 -8.42
C VAL A 79 -6.39 -2.49 -7.01
N GLY A 80 -7.30 -2.08 -6.14
CA GLY A 80 -6.94 -1.58 -4.82
C GLY A 80 -8.14 -1.22 -3.96
N TYR A 81 -7.84 -0.52 -2.87
CA TYR A 81 -8.73 -0.12 -1.80
C TYR A 81 -8.50 1.34 -1.49
N GLU A 82 -9.59 2.09 -1.31
CA GLU A 82 -9.52 3.50 -0.92
C GLU A 82 -10.65 3.86 0.04
N ASN A 83 -10.34 4.73 0.99
CA ASN A 83 -11.33 5.42 1.82
C ASN A 83 -10.70 6.63 2.51
N THR A 84 -11.55 7.45 3.09
CA THR A 84 -11.15 8.49 4.04
C THR A 84 -11.17 7.90 5.45
N PHE A 85 -10.04 7.97 6.14
CA PHE A 85 -9.88 7.59 7.53
C PHE A 85 -10.05 8.84 8.43
N GLN A 86 -11.00 8.77 9.37
CA GLN A 86 -11.27 9.88 10.28
C GLN A 86 -10.28 9.87 11.43
N LEU A 87 -9.60 10.99 11.63
CA LEU A 87 -8.63 11.17 12.70
C LEU A 87 -9.33 11.65 13.98
N ASN A 88 -8.70 11.38 15.13
CA ASN A 88 -9.24 11.78 16.44
C ASN A 88 -9.35 13.30 16.62
N ASN A 89 -8.61 14.08 15.84
CA ASN A 89 -8.66 15.54 15.83
C ASN A 89 -9.76 16.11 14.91
N GLY A 90 -10.57 15.26 14.27
CA GLY A 90 -11.63 15.65 13.35
C GLY A 90 -11.17 15.92 11.90
N GLU A 91 -9.89 15.73 11.60
CA GLU A 91 -9.38 15.78 10.23
C GLU A 91 -9.58 14.44 9.51
N ALA A 92 -9.46 14.49 8.18
CA ALA A 92 -9.62 13.36 7.29
C ALA A 92 -8.30 13.02 6.60
N LEU A 93 -7.84 11.77 6.74
CA LEU A 93 -6.69 11.22 6.02
C LEU A 93 -7.17 10.35 4.87
N ASN A 94 -6.81 10.68 3.62
CA ASN A 94 -7.15 9.81 2.49
C ASN A 94 -6.13 8.69 2.35
N LEU A 95 -6.62 7.46 2.27
CA LEU A 95 -5.80 6.26 2.14
C LEU A 95 -6.09 5.55 0.82
N LEU A 96 -5.03 5.09 0.16
CA LEU A 96 -5.12 4.29 -1.06
C LEU A 96 -4.05 3.19 -1.03
N VAL A 97 -4.45 1.95 -1.23
CA VAL A 97 -3.56 0.80 -1.39
C VAL A 97 -3.92 0.12 -2.69
N GLU A 98 -2.96 -0.06 -3.60
CA GLU A 98 -3.25 -0.60 -4.93
C GLU A 98 -2.10 -1.42 -5.50
N LYS A 99 -2.43 -2.23 -6.51
CA LYS A 99 -1.49 -2.91 -7.39
C LYS A 99 -0.71 -1.89 -8.21
N ASP A 100 0.60 -2.10 -8.33
CA ASP A 100 1.50 -1.31 -9.14
C ASP A 100 1.54 -1.86 -10.57
N PHE A 101 0.97 -1.10 -11.50
CA PHE A 101 0.96 -1.44 -12.92
C PHE A 101 2.18 -0.85 -13.63
N VAL A 102 2.71 -1.56 -14.62
CA VAL A 102 3.81 -1.09 -15.49
C VAL A 102 3.39 0.27 -16.08
N CYS A 103 4.21 1.29 -15.84
CA CYS A 103 4.04 2.60 -16.47
C CYS A 103 4.71 2.56 -17.86
N MET A 104 4.10 3.21 -18.85
CA MET A 104 4.68 3.30 -20.22
C MET A 104 5.87 4.25 -20.33
N ASP A 105 6.16 5.06 -19.31
CA ASP A 105 7.29 5.99 -19.30
C ASP A 105 8.54 5.32 -18.73
N GLU A 106 9.66 5.46 -19.44
CA GLU A 106 10.99 4.98 -19.04
C GLU A 106 11.41 5.58 -17.70
N THR A 107 11.24 4.81 -16.63
CA THR A 107 11.85 5.10 -15.32
C THR A 107 13.15 4.32 -15.18
N ILE A 108 14.07 4.82 -14.35
CA ILE A 108 15.34 4.14 -14.02
C ILE A 108 15.13 2.82 -13.24
N GLU A 109 13.92 2.58 -12.74
CA GLU A 109 13.53 1.38 -11.98
C GLU A 109 13.19 0.18 -12.89
N ASP A 110 13.62 -1.02 -12.48
CA ASP A 110 13.22 -2.29 -13.11
C ASP A 110 11.71 -2.51 -12.93
N GLN A 111 10.97 -2.53 -14.04
CA GLN A 111 9.52 -2.70 -14.06
C GLN A 111 9.09 -4.12 -14.45
N SER A 112 10.01 -5.10 -14.52
CA SER A 112 9.69 -6.47 -14.97
C SER A 112 8.69 -7.21 -14.09
N ASP A 113 8.51 -6.79 -12.83
CA ASP A 113 7.60 -7.39 -11.84
C ASP A 113 6.27 -6.60 -11.64
N ASN A 114 5.98 -5.61 -12.48
CA ASN A 114 4.76 -4.82 -12.36
C ASN A 114 3.57 -5.49 -13.10
N TYR A 115 2.34 -5.17 -12.71
CA TYR A 115 1.13 -5.70 -13.37
C TYR A 115 0.94 -5.11 -14.79
N PRO A 116 0.42 -5.87 -15.77
CA PRO A 116 0.17 -5.35 -17.12
C PRO A 116 -0.91 -4.27 -17.11
N ASN A 117 -0.66 -3.15 -17.81
CA ASN A 117 -1.57 -2.01 -17.85
C ASN A 117 -2.94 -2.40 -18.47
N PRO A 118 -4.07 -2.23 -17.75
CA PRO A 118 -5.40 -2.58 -18.26
C PRO A 118 -5.88 -1.70 -19.43
N LYS A 119 -5.18 -0.59 -19.73
CA LYS A 119 -5.41 0.27 -20.91
C LYS A 119 -4.44 0.03 -22.07
N ALA A 120 -3.56 -0.95 -21.97
CA ALA A 120 -2.69 -1.35 -23.09
C ALA A 120 -3.47 -2.25 -24.05
N LEU A 121 -4.49 -1.68 -24.70
CA LEU A 121 -5.19 -2.20 -25.88
C LEU A 121 -5.53 -1.02 -26.79
#